data_AF-A0AAW1Q1P5-F1
#
_entry.id   AF-A0AAW1Q1P5-F1
#
_cell.length_a   1.000
_cell.length_b   1.000
_cell.length_c   1.000
_cell.angle_alpha   90.00
_cell.angle_beta   90.00
_cell.angle_gamma   90.00
#
_symmetry.space_group_name_H-M   'P 1'
#
loop_
_entity.id
_entity.type
_entity.pdbx_description
1 polymer ?
#
loop_
_entity_poly.entity_id
_entity_poly.type
_entity_poly.pdbx_seq_one_letter_code
_entity_poly.pdbx_strand_id
1 'polypeptide(L)'
;MATAGMRCPGVASSSGRGLQWPAPPSLAAHHCVHAKCKRALQLRTAYKRPVKYRRPSLIVSRQATADAPAKKRGRKPAPAGLPTPGAYQQTLKKSFTVGGLGLHTGEYAYVRVRPARAGEGRYFVRVPEGTNCHLFEIDEPAPVDAENLEGDEDVLDQDEEDMQLEVFRQFLSAQEGGYMGTFVEYVEEEVADKALALFGDITEEEEEEGVEEVVPRAEDEVYVQASVDNVSQEQYICTVLGQGDHRVENVQPLLSALEAFGVDNARIEIEGGPEIPIIDGSAMGWCVEIHRVGLRLATNPQHKEKMRRLQLVPKQPVTVREGDAFVSFFPEDTVRLTYGIDHKNEAPIIGKQWFSWAPDEDEHYRWEIGPARMYAASLEYLYGMRDAGFVKGGAVGCAIIGFGDRWYEPDQVRYPDDEPVRHEMLGLMGDLSLLAENGNAGLPVGHVVAYKADHDLHIKFAQALQDSCTRADLTAVKLAAH
;
A
#
# COMPACT_ATOMS: atom_id res chain seq x y z
N MET A 1 27.66 37.16 14.79
CA MET A 1 28.72 36.72 15.72
C MET A 1 28.06 35.92 16.84
N ALA A 2 28.71 34.83 17.25
CA ALA A 2 28.33 33.86 18.29
C ALA A 2 27.25 32.81 17.90
N THR A 3 27.77 31.77 17.25
CA THR A 3 27.29 30.39 17.14
C THR A 3 27.19 29.70 18.51
N ALA A 4 26.07 29.01 18.79
CA ALA A 4 25.96 28.06 19.88
C ALA A 4 25.77 26.64 19.31
N GLY A 5 26.88 25.91 19.16
CA GLY A 5 26.88 24.49 18.82
C GLY A 5 26.61 23.65 20.06
N MET A 6 25.58 22.80 19.99
CA MET A 6 25.39 21.72 20.96
C MET A 6 26.39 20.60 20.67
N ARG A 7 27.23 20.30 21.66
CA ARG A 7 28.22 19.22 21.66
C ARG A 7 27.55 17.92 22.11
N CYS A 8 27.73 16.84 21.35
CA CYS A 8 27.55 15.47 21.82
C CYS A 8 28.58 15.13 22.91
N PRO A 9 28.24 14.37 23.97
CA PRO A 9 29.23 13.83 24.89
C PRO A 9 30.02 12.70 24.22
N GLY A 10 31.34 12.69 24.46
CA GLY A 10 32.29 11.85 23.75
C GLY A 10 32.19 10.35 24.04
N VAL A 11 32.31 9.57 22.98
CA VAL A 11 32.52 8.12 23.02
C VAL A 11 34.01 7.86 23.20
N ALA A 12 34.35 7.14 24.28
CA ALA A 12 35.69 6.63 24.49
C ALA A 12 36.01 5.52 23.47
N SER A 13 37.18 5.63 22.86
CA SER A 13 37.72 4.66 21.90
C SER A 13 38.00 3.30 22.56
N SER A 14 37.33 2.25 22.11
CA SER A 14 37.82 0.88 22.25
C SER A 14 37.86 0.20 20.88
N SER A 15 39.08 -0.06 20.45
CA SER A 15 39.47 -0.81 19.27
C SER A 15 38.92 -2.24 19.24
N GLY A 16 38.48 -2.67 18.06
CA GLY A 16 38.69 -4.04 17.56
C GLY A 16 37.82 -5.13 18.19
N ARG A 17 36.65 -5.36 17.60
CA ARG A 17 36.08 -6.69 17.34
C ARG A 17 34.91 -6.53 16.36
N GLY A 18 35.07 -7.07 15.16
CA GLY A 18 33.98 -7.13 14.17
C GLY A 18 32.81 -7.90 14.78
N LEU A 19 31.69 -7.21 15.01
CA LEU A 19 30.44 -7.83 15.41
C LEU A 19 29.86 -8.54 14.19
N GLN A 20 30.08 -9.85 14.14
CA GLN A 20 29.36 -10.77 13.27
C GLN A 20 27.87 -10.73 13.62
N TRP A 21 27.05 -10.57 12.59
CA TRP A 21 25.60 -10.59 12.63
C TRP A 21 25.10 -11.95 13.18
N PRO A 22 24.31 -12.02 14.26
CA PRO A 22 23.59 -13.24 14.55
C PRO A 22 22.54 -13.45 13.46
N ALA A 23 22.60 -14.59 12.77
CA ALA A 23 21.58 -14.97 11.79
C ALA A 23 20.19 -14.95 12.45
N PRO A 24 19.20 -14.24 11.87
CA PRO A 24 17.85 -14.25 12.42
C PRO A 24 17.24 -15.66 12.30
N PRO A 25 16.35 -16.05 13.25
CA PRO A 25 15.61 -17.30 13.16
C PRO A 25 14.81 -17.33 11.85
N SER A 26 14.80 -18.51 11.23
CA SER A 26 14.38 -18.84 9.85
C SER A 26 13.48 -17.82 9.12
N LEU A 27 14.08 -17.13 8.14
CA LEU A 27 13.50 -16.21 7.14
C LEU A 27 12.48 -16.84 6.15
N ALA A 28 12.03 -18.08 6.36
CA ALA A 28 11.22 -18.82 5.38
C ALA A 28 9.84 -18.20 5.12
N ALA A 29 9.20 -17.63 6.16
CA ALA A 29 7.86 -17.03 6.06
C ALA A 29 7.82 -15.72 5.27
N HIS A 30 8.84 -14.87 5.43
CA HIS A 30 8.99 -13.65 4.63
C HIS A 30 9.16 -13.96 3.14
N HIS A 31 9.76 -15.11 2.78
CA HIS A 31 10.03 -15.46 1.39
C HIS A 31 8.77 -15.80 0.59
N CYS A 32 7.68 -16.31 1.17
CA CYS A 32 6.53 -16.80 0.39
C CYS A 32 5.58 -15.68 -0.08
N VAL A 33 5.19 -14.75 0.80
CA VAL A 33 4.45 -13.54 0.37
C VAL A 33 5.32 -12.66 -0.52
N HIS A 34 6.62 -12.58 -0.20
CA HIS A 34 7.60 -11.89 -1.02
C HIS A 34 7.89 -12.63 -2.34
N ALA A 35 7.65 -13.94 -2.46
CA ALA A 35 7.78 -14.71 -3.71
C ALA A 35 6.55 -14.56 -4.60
N LYS A 36 5.32 -14.57 -4.05
CA LYS A 36 4.10 -14.23 -4.81
C LYS A 36 4.14 -12.76 -5.28
N CYS A 37 4.60 -11.84 -4.41
CA CYS A 37 4.84 -10.44 -4.77
C CYS A 37 6.04 -10.25 -5.73
N LYS A 38 7.16 -10.97 -5.53
CA LYS A 38 8.32 -10.95 -6.44
C LYS A 38 7.97 -11.51 -7.80
N ARG A 39 7.19 -12.59 -7.91
CA ARG A 39 6.77 -13.15 -9.21
C ARG A 39 5.88 -12.15 -9.95
N ALA A 40 4.93 -11.52 -9.26
CA ALA A 40 4.12 -10.43 -9.80
C ALA A 40 4.95 -9.19 -10.23
N LEU A 41 6.08 -8.93 -9.58
CA LEU A 41 7.00 -7.83 -9.92
C LEU A 41 8.09 -8.18 -10.93
N GLN A 42 8.63 -9.40 -10.91
CA GLN A 42 9.67 -9.90 -11.80
C GLN A 42 9.17 -9.96 -13.23
N LEU A 43 7.89 -10.28 -13.42
CA LEU A 43 7.24 -10.20 -14.74
C LEU A 43 7.09 -8.75 -15.25
N ARG A 44 7.31 -7.75 -14.40
CA ARG A 44 7.43 -6.32 -14.79
C ARG A 44 8.89 -5.85 -14.89
N THR A 45 9.84 -6.46 -14.16
CA THR A 45 11.26 -6.05 -14.12
C THR A 45 12.20 -6.88 -14.99
N ALA A 46 11.77 -8.02 -15.55
CA ALA A 46 12.62 -8.90 -16.39
C ALA A 46 13.12 -8.25 -17.69
N TYR A 47 12.68 -7.04 -18.04
CA TYR A 47 13.14 -6.32 -19.23
C TYR A 47 13.59 -4.88 -18.96
N LYS A 48 14.55 -4.66 -18.05
CA LYS A 48 15.33 -3.42 -18.07
C LYS A 48 16.81 -3.65 -17.73
N ARG A 49 17.68 -3.30 -18.69
CA ARG A 49 19.11 -3.02 -18.46
C ARG A 49 19.45 -1.57 -18.88
N PRO A 50 20.61 -1.02 -18.47
CA PRO A 50 20.72 0.25 -17.78
C PRO A 50 20.73 1.46 -18.72
N VAL A 51 20.00 2.51 -18.33
CA VAL A 51 20.14 3.82 -18.96
C VAL A 51 21.51 4.39 -18.59
N LYS A 52 22.40 4.52 -19.59
CA LYS A 52 23.69 5.21 -19.44
C LYS A 52 23.44 6.66 -19.00
N TYR A 53 23.89 6.99 -17.79
CA TYR A 53 23.99 8.35 -17.26
C TYR A 53 24.71 9.26 -18.26
N ARG A 54 23.99 10.17 -18.91
CA ARG A 54 24.56 11.39 -19.48
C ARG A 54 24.23 12.54 -18.53
N ARG A 55 25.28 13.15 -17.98
CA ARG A 55 25.22 14.34 -17.11
C ARG A 55 24.26 15.39 -17.72
N PRO A 56 23.28 15.93 -16.97
CA PRO A 56 22.57 17.11 -17.42
C PRO A 56 23.48 18.33 -17.24
N SER A 57 23.78 18.98 -18.35
CA SER A 57 24.13 20.40 -18.36
C SER A 57 23.04 21.20 -17.64
N LEU A 58 23.46 22.05 -16.69
CA LEU A 58 22.70 23.12 -16.05
C LEU A 58 21.40 23.50 -16.78
N ILE A 59 20.25 23.03 -16.29
CA ILE A 59 18.96 23.60 -16.64
C ILE A 59 18.60 24.61 -15.54
N VAL A 60 18.84 25.88 -15.88
CA VAL A 60 18.29 27.05 -15.20
C VAL A 60 16.76 26.94 -15.19
N SER A 61 16.17 27.37 -14.07
CA SER A 61 14.73 27.39 -13.82
C SER A 61 13.93 27.90 -15.04
N ARG A 62 12.99 27.08 -15.51
CA ARG A 62 11.85 27.61 -16.27
C ARG A 62 10.75 27.94 -15.29
N GLN A 63 10.51 29.24 -15.15
CA GLN A 63 9.30 29.80 -14.58
C GLN A 63 8.08 29.10 -15.17
N ALA A 64 7.09 28.86 -14.32
CA ALA A 64 5.78 28.37 -14.70
C ALA A 64 5.22 29.19 -15.86
N THR A 65 5.19 28.59 -17.06
CA THR A 65 4.30 29.04 -18.12
C THR A 65 3.03 28.22 -18.00
N ALA A 66 1.96 28.87 -17.55
CA ALA A 66 0.59 28.48 -17.89
C ALA A 66 0.51 28.26 -19.41
N ASP A 67 -0.36 27.34 -19.85
CA ASP A 67 -0.65 27.00 -21.25
C ASP A 67 0.11 25.81 -21.88
N ALA A 68 0.32 24.73 -21.13
CA ALA A 68 0.42 23.40 -21.75
C ALA A 68 -0.91 22.66 -21.55
N PRO A 69 -1.59 22.18 -22.61
CA PRO A 69 -2.82 21.42 -22.44
C PRO A 69 -2.46 20.11 -21.74
N ALA A 70 -3.08 19.86 -20.58
CA ALA A 70 -3.04 18.56 -19.94
C ALA A 70 -3.43 17.51 -20.98
N LYS A 71 -2.51 16.62 -21.37
CA LYS A 71 -2.88 15.44 -22.15
C LYS A 71 -3.92 14.71 -21.31
N LYS A 72 -5.19 14.73 -21.75
CA LYS A 72 -6.23 13.88 -21.20
C LYS A 72 -5.73 12.44 -21.37
N ARG A 73 -5.17 11.85 -20.31
CA ARG A 73 -4.97 10.41 -20.23
C ARG A 73 -6.37 9.83 -20.34
N GLY A 74 -6.63 9.10 -21.43
CA GLY A 74 -7.92 8.45 -21.61
C GLY A 74 -8.17 7.49 -20.45
N ARG A 75 -9.41 7.49 -19.93
CA ARG A 75 -9.92 6.52 -18.94
C ARG A 75 -9.55 5.12 -19.42
N LYS A 76 -8.59 4.46 -18.78
CA LYS A 76 -8.45 3.01 -18.88
C LYS A 76 -9.40 2.44 -17.82
N PRO A 77 -10.50 1.76 -18.21
CA PRO A 77 -11.35 1.13 -17.22
C PRO A 77 -10.50 0.13 -16.43
N ALA A 78 -10.74 0.04 -15.11
CA ALA A 78 -10.17 -1.02 -14.31
C ALA A 78 -10.44 -2.37 -15.03
N PRO A 79 -9.44 -3.27 -15.14
CA PRO A 79 -9.63 -4.58 -15.71
C PRO A 79 -10.92 -5.24 -15.20
N ALA A 80 -11.70 -5.86 -16.10
CA ALA A 80 -12.91 -6.56 -15.72
C ALA A 80 -12.61 -7.59 -14.61
N GLY A 81 -13.45 -7.65 -13.57
CA GLY A 81 -13.30 -8.60 -12.46
C GLY A 81 -12.63 -8.07 -11.19
N LEU A 82 -12.13 -6.82 -11.18
CA LEU A 82 -11.55 -6.25 -9.97
C LEU A 82 -12.62 -5.81 -8.96
N PRO A 83 -12.46 -6.16 -7.67
CA PRO A 83 -13.34 -5.65 -6.65
C PRO A 83 -13.16 -4.14 -6.51
N THR A 84 -14.28 -3.42 -6.61
CA THR A 84 -14.34 -1.95 -6.55
C THR A 84 -15.46 -1.50 -5.61
N PRO A 85 -15.37 -0.27 -5.06
CA PRO A 85 -16.43 0.31 -4.25
C PRO A 85 -17.75 0.45 -5.01
N GLY A 86 -18.84 0.09 -4.34
CA GLY A 86 -20.20 0.08 -4.86
C GLY A 86 -21.13 1.10 -4.19
N ALA A 87 -22.38 1.18 -4.69
CA ALA A 87 -23.42 2.06 -4.13
C ALA A 87 -24.01 1.55 -2.80
N TYR A 88 -23.74 0.31 -2.45
CA TYR A 88 -24.21 -0.36 -1.24
C TYR A 88 -23.01 -0.87 -0.47
N GLN A 89 -23.16 -0.99 0.84
CA GLN A 89 -22.07 -1.47 1.68
C GLN A 89 -21.64 -2.89 1.27
N GLN A 90 -20.34 -3.10 1.24
CA GLN A 90 -19.70 -4.35 0.86
C GLN A 90 -18.88 -4.95 2.01
N THR A 91 -18.57 -6.23 1.86
CA THR A 91 -17.73 -7.04 2.75
C THR A 91 -17.02 -8.11 1.91
N LEU A 92 -16.04 -8.80 2.47
CA LEU A 92 -15.38 -9.94 1.82
C LEU A 92 -16.35 -11.12 1.59
N LYS A 93 -16.11 -11.93 0.53
CA LYS A 93 -16.84 -13.21 0.36
C LYS A 93 -16.32 -14.29 1.32
N LYS A 94 -14.99 -14.36 1.48
CA LYS A 94 -14.26 -15.30 2.36
C LYS A 94 -13.23 -14.53 3.18
N SER A 95 -12.80 -15.09 4.32
CA SER A 95 -11.68 -14.57 5.08
C SER A 95 -10.33 -14.90 4.44
N PHE A 96 -9.32 -14.10 4.77
CA PHE A 96 -7.91 -14.39 4.47
C PHE A 96 -7.04 -14.09 5.69
N THR A 97 -5.87 -14.71 5.75
CA THR A 97 -4.92 -14.55 6.85
C THR A 97 -3.54 -14.21 6.31
N VAL A 98 -2.89 -13.20 6.90
CA VAL A 98 -1.52 -12.80 6.59
C VAL A 98 -0.71 -12.78 7.87
N GLY A 99 0.47 -13.41 7.86
CA GLY A 99 1.44 -13.38 8.94
C GLY A 99 2.69 -12.59 8.57
N GLY A 100 3.30 -11.92 9.53
CA GLY A 100 4.62 -11.30 9.35
C GLY A 100 5.08 -10.49 10.56
N LEU A 101 6.28 -9.92 10.45
CA LEU A 101 6.81 -9.01 11.46
C LEU A 101 6.14 -7.64 11.37
N GLY A 102 5.86 -7.04 12.53
CA GLY A 102 5.67 -5.60 12.65
C GLY A 102 6.98 -4.87 12.36
N LEU A 103 6.90 -3.74 11.65
CA LEU A 103 8.07 -2.93 11.30
C LEU A 103 8.73 -2.38 12.56
N HIS A 104 7.95 -1.74 13.43
CA HIS A 104 8.46 -0.98 14.56
C HIS A 104 8.73 -1.85 15.79
N THR A 105 7.80 -2.75 16.10
CA THR A 105 7.87 -3.67 17.23
C THR A 105 8.89 -4.79 16.99
N GLY A 106 8.99 -5.28 15.75
CA GLY A 106 9.72 -6.50 15.42
C GLY A 106 9.06 -7.76 15.98
N GLU A 107 7.83 -7.65 16.47
CA GLU A 107 7.03 -8.77 16.95
C GLU A 107 6.26 -9.38 15.77
N TYR A 108 6.09 -10.70 15.79
CA TYR A 108 5.31 -11.37 14.75
C TYR A 108 3.81 -11.26 15.07
N ALA A 109 3.00 -10.97 14.06
CA ALA A 109 1.55 -10.93 14.16
C ALA A 109 0.89 -11.73 13.03
N TYR A 110 -0.26 -12.34 13.31
CA TYR A 110 -1.13 -12.96 12.33
C TYR A 110 -2.45 -12.20 12.28
N VAL A 111 -2.71 -11.60 11.12
CA VAL A 111 -3.89 -10.78 10.87
C VAL A 111 -4.84 -11.54 9.97
N ARG A 112 -6.04 -11.81 10.49
CA ARG A 112 -7.13 -12.42 9.71
C ARG A 112 -8.23 -11.41 9.47
N VAL A 113 -8.56 -11.16 8.22
CA VAL A 113 -9.64 -10.25 7.83
C VAL A 113 -10.85 -11.07 7.44
N ARG A 114 -11.98 -10.81 8.09
CA ARG A 114 -13.21 -11.59 7.95
C ARG A 114 -14.40 -10.75 7.51
N PRO A 115 -15.40 -11.35 6.86
CA PRO A 115 -16.64 -10.66 6.56
C PRO A 115 -17.34 -10.15 7.83
N ALA A 116 -17.97 -8.97 7.75
CA ALA A 116 -18.77 -8.39 8.83
C ALA A 116 -20.16 -7.93 8.32
N ARG A 117 -21.08 -7.64 9.24
CA ARG A 117 -22.44 -7.23 8.88
C ARG A 117 -22.45 -5.79 8.38
N ALA A 118 -23.44 -5.47 7.55
CA ALA A 118 -23.69 -4.09 7.15
C ALA A 118 -23.94 -3.21 8.39
N GLY A 119 -23.31 -2.04 8.42
CA GLY A 119 -23.37 -1.08 9.52
C GLY A 119 -22.34 -1.29 10.62
N GLU A 120 -21.57 -2.39 10.62
CA GLU A 120 -20.53 -2.62 11.64
C GLU A 120 -19.23 -1.86 11.32
N GLY A 121 -19.00 -1.51 10.06
CA GLY A 121 -17.75 -0.89 9.63
C GLY A 121 -16.56 -1.83 9.79
N ARG A 122 -15.36 -1.23 9.83
CA ARG A 122 -14.10 -1.94 10.07
C ARG A 122 -13.74 -1.85 11.55
N TYR A 123 -13.37 -2.98 12.14
CA TYR A 123 -12.97 -3.01 13.55
C TYR A 123 -11.94 -4.11 13.82
N PHE A 124 -11.11 -3.88 14.82
CA PHE A 124 -10.04 -4.76 15.22
C PHE A 124 -10.38 -5.52 16.49
N VAL A 125 -9.98 -6.79 16.55
CA VAL A 125 -10.16 -7.67 17.71
C VAL A 125 -8.85 -8.36 18.02
N ARG A 126 -8.40 -8.31 19.27
CA ARG A 126 -7.26 -9.12 19.73
C ARG A 126 -7.73 -10.53 20.02
N VAL A 127 -7.09 -11.52 19.41
CA VAL A 127 -7.46 -12.93 19.59
C VAL A 127 -6.33 -13.70 20.31
N PRO A 128 -6.65 -14.77 21.05
CA PRO A 128 -5.64 -15.59 21.73
C PRO A 128 -4.67 -16.27 20.76
N GLU A 129 -3.50 -16.63 21.27
CA GLU A 129 -2.53 -17.46 20.55
C GLU A 129 -3.16 -18.80 20.13
N GLY A 130 -2.85 -19.25 18.91
CA GLY A 130 -3.41 -20.45 18.28
C GLY A 130 -4.61 -20.18 17.38
N THR A 131 -5.17 -18.96 17.34
CA THR A 131 -6.43 -18.67 16.62
C THR A 131 -6.25 -18.56 15.10
N ASN A 132 -5.22 -17.84 14.66
CA ASN A 132 -4.94 -17.49 13.27
C ASN A 132 -3.65 -18.11 12.73
N CYS A 133 -2.65 -18.35 13.59
CA CYS A 133 -1.33 -18.82 13.15
C CYS A 133 -1.37 -20.12 12.34
N HIS A 134 -2.25 -21.06 12.69
CA HIS A 134 -2.40 -22.33 11.97
C HIS A 134 -3.11 -22.19 10.61
N LEU A 135 -3.77 -21.06 10.37
CA LEU A 135 -4.43 -20.73 9.10
C LEU A 135 -3.48 -20.03 8.12
N PHE A 136 -2.30 -19.64 8.59
CA PHE A 136 -1.25 -19.10 7.74
C PHE A 136 -0.38 -20.25 7.24
N GLU A 137 -0.75 -20.80 6.09
CA GLU A 137 0.06 -21.79 5.40
C GLU A 137 1.15 -21.08 4.57
N ILE A 138 2.40 -21.40 4.86
CA ILE A 138 3.52 -21.06 3.99
C ILE A 138 3.60 -22.19 2.98
N ASP A 139 3.37 -21.91 1.70
CA ASP A 139 3.72 -22.87 0.64
C ASP A 139 5.23 -23.11 0.75
N GLU A 140 5.64 -24.25 1.33
CA GLU A 140 7.04 -24.65 1.31
C GLU A 140 7.42 -24.86 -0.16
N PRO A 141 8.48 -24.21 -0.67
CA PRO A 141 8.97 -24.54 -2.00
C PRO A 141 9.30 -26.03 -2.00
N ALA A 142 8.86 -26.75 -3.04
CA ALA A 142 9.08 -28.19 -3.14
C ALA A 142 10.56 -28.51 -2.85
N PRO A 143 10.85 -29.54 -2.03
CA PRO A 143 12.21 -29.86 -1.65
C PRO A 143 13.04 -30.07 -2.92
N VAL A 144 14.11 -29.29 -3.05
CA VAL A 144 15.10 -29.47 -4.12
C VAL A 144 15.83 -30.77 -3.78
N ASP A 145 15.61 -31.80 -4.57
CA ASP A 145 16.22 -33.11 -4.35
C ASP A 145 17.75 -32.98 -4.43
N ALA A 146 18.44 -33.35 -3.35
CA ALA A 146 19.89 -33.18 -3.22
C ALA A 146 20.70 -34.02 -4.25
N GLU A 147 20.05 -34.96 -4.94
CA GLU A 147 20.65 -35.74 -6.02
C GLU A 147 20.73 -34.97 -7.36
N ASN A 148 20.11 -33.79 -7.47
CA ASN A 148 20.20 -32.88 -8.64
C ASN A 148 21.09 -31.65 -8.40
N LEU A 149 21.93 -31.66 -7.36
CA LEU A 149 22.84 -30.54 -7.02
C LEU A 149 24.08 -30.41 -7.92
N GLU A 150 24.16 -31.12 -9.05
CA GLU A 150 25.25 -30.97 -10.04
C GLU A 150 24.79 -30.32 -11.36
N GLY A 151 23.61 -29.68 -11.41
CA GLY A 151 23.05 -29.11 -12.65
C GLY A 151 22.88 -27.59 -12.73
N ASP A 152 23.02 -26.83 -11.63
CA ASP A 152 22.59 -25.42 -11.57
C ASP A 152 23.74 -24.42 -11.36
N GLU A 153 24.85 -24.63 -12.06
CA GLU A 153 25.73 -23.52 -12.46
C GLU A 153 25.56 -23.38 -13.99
N ASP A 154 24.90 -22.30 -14.43
CA ASP A 154 24.59 -21.93 -15.84
C ASP A 154 23.26 -22.40 -16.47
N VAL A 155 22.17 -22.52 -15.71
CA VAL A 155 20.80 -22.44 -16.29
C VAL A 155 20.20 -21.07 -15.95
N LEU A 156 20.61 -20.05 -16.71
CA LEU A 156 19.69 -18.97 -17.02
C LEU A 156 18.68 -19.59 -18.01
N ASP A 157 17.41 -19.63 -17.57
CA ASP A 157 16.27 -20.34 -18.15
C ASP A 157 16.25 -20.39 -19.70
N GLN A 158 16.45 -21.58 -20.28
CA GLN A 158 16.12 -21.85 -21.70
C GLN A 158 14.66 -21.46 -22.01
N ASP A 159 13.78 -21.59 -21.02
CA ASP A 159 12.38 -21.19 -21.11
C ASP A 159 12.20 -19.67 -21.24
N GLU A 160 13.09 -18.86 -20.64
CA GLU A 160 13.06 -17.40 -20.77
C GLU A 160 13.53 -17.00 -22.18
N GLU A 161 14.61 -17.60 -22.70
CA GLU A 161 15.10 -17.39 -24.07
C GLU A 161 14.07 -17.80 -25.14
N ASP A 162 13.42 -18.95 -24.97
CA ASP A 162 12.38 -19.44 -25.89
C ASP A 162 11.14 -18.53 -25.87
N MET A 163 10.78 -18.00 -24.70
CA MET A 163 9.70 -17.03 -24.57
C MET A 163 10.04 -15.69 -25.25
N GLN A 164 11.28 -15.19 -25.12
CA GLN A 164 11.69 -13.96 -25.82
C GLN A 164 11.64 -14.15 -27.34
N LEU A 165 12.06 -15.34 -27.82
CA LEU A 165 12.06 -15.69 -29.24
C LEU A 165 10.64 -15.72 -29.81
N GLU A 166 9.68 -16.28 -29.07
CA GLU A 166 8.30 -16.38 -29.52
C GLU A 166 7.60 -15.02 -29.58
N VAL A 167 7.82 -14.16 -28.58
CA VAL A 167 7.31 -12.77 -28.57
C VAL A 167 7.91 -11.96 -29.73
N PHE A 168 9.19 -12.19 -30.06
CA PHE A 168 9.82 -11.56 -31.20
C PHE A 168 9.23 -12.03 -32.55
N ARG A 169 8.90 -13.32 -32.69
CA ARG A 169 8.20 -13.83 -33.89
C ARG A 169 6.80 -13.22 -34.03
N GLN A 170 6.07 -13.06 -32.94
CA GLN A 170 4.75 -12.41 -32.93
C GLN A 170 4.84 -10.96 -33.39
N PHE A 171 5.84 -10.21 -32.91
CA PHE A 171 6.10 -8.85 -33.38
C PHE A 171 6.36 -8.77 -34.88
N LEU A 172 7.19 -9.66 -35.44
CA LEU A 172 7.47 -9.67 -36.87
C LEU A 172 6.20 -9.94 -37.70
N SER A 173 5.36 -10.87 -37.25
CA SER A 173 4.05 -11.14 -37.85
C SER A 173 3.12 -9.91 -37.79
N ALA A 174 3.12 -9.17 -36.67
CA ALA A 174 2.36 -7.95 -36.53
C ALA A 174 2.86 -6.83 -37.46
N GLN A 175 4.17 -6.70 -37.68
CA GLN A 175 4.72 -5.77 -38.67
C GLN A 175 4.27 -6.13 -40.09
N GLU A 176 4.24 -7.42 -40.44
CA GLU A 176 3.68 -7.90 -41.70
C GLU A 176 2.17 -7.58 -41.82
N GLY A 177 1.46 -7.57 -40.69
CA GLY A 177 0.05 -7.17 -40.55
C GLY A 177 -0.22 -5.65 -40.52
N GLY A 178 0.82 -4.81 -40.65
CA GLY A 178 0.69 -3.34 -40.70
C GLY A 178 0.92 -2.60 -39.38
N TYR A 179 1.45 -3.27 -38.34
CA TYR A 179 1.89 -2.63 -37.12
C TYR A 179 3.15 -1.79 -37.37
N MET A 180 3.08 -0.48 -37.07
CA MET A 180 4.17 0.48 -37.33
C MET A 180 4.98 0.84 -36.09
N GLY A 181 4.65 0.27 -34.93
CA GLY A 181 5.39 0.47 -33.68
C GLY A 181 6.71 -0.30 -33.66
N THR A 182 7.58 0.08 -32.74
CA THR A 182 8.83 -0.62 -32.46
C THR A 182 8.57 -1.92 -31.68
N PHE A 183 9.54 -2.84 -31.65
CA PHE A 183 9.43 -4.05 -30.85
C PHE A 183 9.17 -3.75 -29.37
N VAL A 184 9.75 -2.65 -28.87
CA VAL A 184 9.56 -2.19 -27.49
C VAL A 184 8.12 -1.74 -27.26
N GLU A 185 7.54 -0.97 -28.18
CA GLU A 185 6.14 -0.54 -28.10
C GLU A 185 5.18 -1.74 -28.23
N TYR A 186 5.50 -2.71 -29.10
CA TYR A 186 4.73 -3.95 -29.27
C TYR A 186 4.71 -4.78 -27.99
N VAL A 187 5.87 -4.94 -27.35
CA VAL A 187 6.01 -5.67 -26.09
C VAL A 187 5.36 -4.89 -24.95
N GLU A 188 5.43 -3.56 -24.90
CA GLU A 188 4.75 -2.76 -23.88
C GLU A 188 3.21 -2.86 -23.99
N GLU A 189 2.67 -2.94 -25.21
CA GLU A 189 1.25 -3.16 -25.46
C GLU A 189 0.82 -4.60 -25.12
N GLU A 190 1.59 -5.62 -25.52
CA GLU A 190 1.35 -7.04 -25.21
C GLU A 190 1.58 -7.39 -23.73
N VAL A 191 2.52 -6.73 -23.03
CA VAL A 191 2.81 -6.95 -21.60
C VAL A 191 1.76 -6.30 -20.71
N ALA A 192 1.11 -5.21 -21.17
CA ALA A 192 -0.09 -4.74 -20.49
C ALA A 192 -1.19 -5.81 -20.51
N ASP A 193 -1.33 -6.53 -21.63
CA ASP A 193 -2.26 -7.64 -21.80
C ASP A 193 -1.80 -8.94 -21.10
N LYS A 194 -0.50 -9.20 -20.95
CA LYS A 194 0.04 -10.36 -20.22
C LYS A 194 0.18 -10.14 -18.71
N ALA A 195 0.38 -8.90 -18.24
CA ALA A 195 0.19 -8.54 -16.85
C ALA A 195 -1.29 -8.67 -16.44
N LEU A 196 -2.22 -8.51 -17.40
CA LEU A 196 -3.62 -8.94 -17.27
C LEU A 196 -3.70 -10.47 -17.08
N ALA A 197 -2.98 -11.24 -17.91
CA ALA A 197 -2.95 -12.71 -17.85
C ALA A 197 -2.27 -13.27 -16.57
N LEU A 198 -1.34 -12.55 -15.96
CA LEU A 198 -0.72 -12.96 -14.68
C LEU A 198 -1.73 -13.01 -13.52
N PHE A 199 -2.87 -12.33 -13.67
CA PHE A 199 -4.04 -12.45 -12.81
C PHE A 199 -5.21 -13.16 -13.49
N GLY A 200 -5.09 -13.48 -14.79
CA GLY A 200 -5.98 -14.38 -15.53
C GLY A 200 -5.71 -15.86 -15.23
N ASP A 201 -4.52 -16.20 -14.72
CA ASP A 201 -4.19 -17.53 -14.18
C ASP A 201 -4.65 -17.73 -12.73
N ILE A 202 -5.35 -16.74 -12.12
CA ILE A 202 -6.39 -17.09 -11.14
C ILE A 202 -7.57 -17.52 -12.00
N THR A 203 -7.47 -18.73 -12.55
CA THR A 203 -8.49 -19.29 -13.42
C THR A 203 -9.84 -19.19 -12.72
N GLU A 204 -10.89 -18.94 -13.48
CA GLU A 204 -12.31 -19.06 -13.09
C GLU A 204 -12.69 -20.51 -12.70
N GLU A 205 -11.73 -21.31 -12.24
CA GLU A 205 -11.85 -22.70 -11.78
C GLU A 205 -11.73 -22.81 -10.24
N GLU A 206 -11.89 -21.72 -9.49
CA GLU A 206 -12.46 -21.87 -8.15
C GLU A 206 -13.98 -21.87 -8.30
N GLU A 207 -14.53 -23.08 -8.18
CA GLU A 207 -15.95 -23.43 -8.09
C GLU A 207 -16.76 -22.40 -7.28
N GLU A 208 -18.10 -22.41 -7.44
CA GLU A 208 -19.09 -21.74 -6.58
C GLU A 208 -19.02 -22.15 -5.08
N GLU A 209 -17.85 -22.53 -4.57
CA GLU A 209 -17.61 -22.85 -3.17
C GLU A 209 -17.61 -21.60 -2.28
N GLY A 210 -18.66 -21.51 -1.48
CA GLY A 210 -18.57 -21.11 -0.08
C GLY A 210 -18.44 -19.62 0.18
N VAL A 211 -19.56 -18.90 0.13
CA VAL A 211 -19.65 -17.61 0.84
C VAL A 211 -19.52 -17.88 2.33
N GLU A 212 -18.51 -17.31 2.99
CA GLU A 212 -18.32 -17.47 4.43
C GLU A 212 -19.48 -16.81 5.19
N GLU A 213 -20.03 -17.52 6.16
CA GLU A 213 -21.07 -16.97 7.02
C GLU A 213 -20.50 -15.84 7.90
N VAL A 214 -21.27 -14.76 8.04
CA VAL A 214 -20.87 -13.66 8.93
C VAL A 214 -21.10 -14.07 10.37
N VAL A 215 -20.00 -14.25 11.12
CA VAL A 215 -20.07 -14.52 12.56
C VAL A 215 -20.47 -13.24 13.29
N PRO A 216 -21.57 -13.22 14.05
CA PRO A 216 -21.97 -12.06 14.83
C PRO A 216 -20.93 -11.76 15.91
N ARG A 217 -20.72 -10.47 16.21
CA ARG A 217 -19.98 -10.07 17.42
C ARG A 217 -20.67 -10.62 18.67
N ALA A 218 -19.88 -11.13 19.62
CA ALA A 218 -20.40 -11.45 20.95
C ALA A 218 -20.75 -10.16 21.69
N GLU A 219 -21.73 -10.20 22.58
CA GLU A 219 -22.22 -9.01 23.31
C GLU A 219 -21.14 -8.36 24.19
N ASP A 220 -20.22 -9.17 24.71
CA ASP A 220 -19.11 -8.80 25.59
C ASP A 220 -17.76 -8.74 24.87
N GLU A 221 -17.75 -8.89 23.54
CA GLU A 221 -16.52 -8.81 22.77
C GLU A 221 -15.91 -7.41 22.84
N VAL A 222 -14.64 -7.35 23.22
CA VAL A 222 -13.88 -6.11 23.21
C VAL A 222 -13.24 -5.94 21.83
N TYR A 223 -13.49 -4.80 21.20
CA TYR A 223 -12.97 -4.43 19.90
C TYR A 223 -12.55 -2.97 19.87
N VAL A 224 -11.73 -2.61 18.90
CA VAL A 224 -11.35 -1.22 18.60
C VAL A 224 -11.93 -0.87 17.23
N GLN A 225 -12.90 0.06 17.20
CA GLN A 225 -13.43 0.55 15.92
C GLN A 225 -12.32 1.28 15.15
N ALA A 226 -12.21 1.05 13.84
CA ALA A 226 -11.37 1.86 12.96
C ALA A 226 -12.05 3.22 12.71
N SER A 227 -11.89 4.11 13.69
CA SER A 227 -12.47 5.46 13.71
C SER A 227 -11.43 6.45 14.23
N VAL A 228 -11.55 7.72 13.81
CA VAL A 228 -10.74 8.83 14.32
C VAL A 228 -10.85 8.92 15.85
N ASP A 229 -12.04 8.67 16.40
CA ASP A 229 -12.30 8.71 17.85
C ASP A 229 -11.46 7.74 18.68
N ASN A 230 -10.98 6.66 18.05
CA ASN A 230 -10.18 5.61 18.71
C ASN A 230 -8.69 5.73 18.41
N VAL A 231 -8.25 6.83 17.78
CA VAL A 231 -6.83 7.07 17.54
C VAL A 231 -6.16 7.41 18.88
N SER A 232 -5.19 6.58 19.26
CA SER A 232 -4.30 6.82 20.40
C SER A 232 -2.93 7.23 19.86
N GLN A 233 -2.86 8.43 19.29
CA GLN A 233 -1.64 8.93 18.64
C GLN A 233 -0.53 9.16 19.68
N GLU A 234 0.27 8.13 19.91
CA GLU A 234 1.42 8.15 20.82
C GLU A 234 2.74 8.40 20.08
N GLN A 235 2.74 8.20 18.76
CA GLN A 235 3.93 8.20 17.90
C GLN A 235 3.60 8.89 16.58
N TYR A 236 4.52 9.66 16.01
CA TYR A 236 4.30 10.35 14.72
C TYR A 236 4.56 9.45 13.49
N ILE A 237 5.18 8.29 13.70
CA ILE A 237 5.70 7.42 12.63
C ILE A 237 4.66 6.45 12.08
N CYS A 238 3.58 6.20 12.81
CA CYS A 238 2.47 5.38 12.38
C CYS A 238 1.18 5.75 13.14
N THR A 239 0.05 5.26 12.63
CA THR A 239 -1.26 5.46 13.24
C THR A 239 -1.55 4.29 14.17
N VAL A 240 -1.94 4.63 15.40
CA VAL A 240 -2.22 3.68 16.46
C VAL A 240 -3.66 3.83 16.90
N LEU A 241 -4.39 2.72 16.97
CA LEU A 241 -5.75 2.68 17.50
C LEU A 241 -5.75 2.00 18.86
N GLY A 242 -6.57 2.51 19.79
CA GLY A 242 -6.65 1.98 21.15
C GLY A 242 -8.03 2.12 21.76
N GLN A 243 -8.44 1.10 22.52
CA GLN A 243 -9.62 1.14 23.38
C GLN A 243 -9.41 0.25 24.61
N GLY A 244 -9.36 0.85 25.79
CA GLY A 244 -8.98 0.14 27.02
C GLY A 244 -7.56 -0.42 26.90
N ASP A 245 -7.40 -1.72 27.19
CA ASP A 245 -6.10 -2.42 27.07
C ASP A 245 -5.81 -2.93 25.65
N HIS A 246 -6.75 -2.77 24.71
CA HIS A 246 -6.58 -3.21 23.33
C HIS A 246 -5.92 -2.12 22.51
N ARG A 247 -4.86 -2.50 21.81
CA ARG A 247 -4.04 -1.59 21.02
C ARG A 247 -3.61 -2.25 19.72
N VAL A 248 -3.64 -1.48 18.64
CA VAL A 248 -3.24 -1.88 17.29
C VAL A 248 -2.38 -0.78 16.68
N GLU A 249 -1.20 -1.14 16.19
CA GLU A 249 -0.26 -0.21 15.55
C GLU A 249 -0.19 -0.42 14.03
N ASN A 250 0.23 0.63 13.32
CA ASN A 250 0.55 0.62 11.90
C ASN A 250 -0.60 0.14 10.99
N VAL A 251 -1.81 0.63 11.26
CA VAL A 251 -3.05 0.21 10.58
C VAL A 251 -3.18 0.68 9.12
N GLN A 252 -2.41 1.68 8.72
CA GLN A 252 -2.62 2.46 7.48
C GLN A 252 -2.53 1.61 6.21
N PRO A 253 -1.54 0.72 6.00
CA PRO A 253 -1.43 -0.04 4.76
C PRO A 253 -2.62 -0.98 4.52
N LEU A 254 -3.10 -1.63 5.59
CA LEU A 254 -4.28 -2.49 5.53
C LEU A 254 -5.54 -1.66 5.28
N LEU A 255 -5.75 -0.60 6.06
CA LEU A 255 -6.96 0.23 5.94
C LEU A 255 -7.05 0.93 4.58
N SER A 256 -5.91 1.37 4.02
CA SER A 256 -5.83 1.95 2.67
C SER A 256 -6.27 0.95 1.60
N ALA A 257 -5.79 -0.31 1.68
CA ALA A 257 -6.21 -1.36 0.75
C ALA A 257 -7.71 -1.67 0.89
N LEU A 258 -8.21 -1.79 2.12
CA LEU A 258 -9.64 -2.05 2.37
C LEU A 258 -10.52 -0.91 1.80
N GLU A 259 -10.14 0.35 2.01
CA GLU A 259 -10.88 1.50 1.48
C GLU A 259 -10.90 1.50 -0.05
N ALA A 260 -9.73 1.32 -0.67
CA ALA A 260 -9.58 1.40 -2.11
C ALA A 260 -10.35 0.32 -2.86
N PHE A 261 -10.45 -0.88 -2.30
CA PHE A 261 -11.21 -1.99 -2.89
C PHE A 261 -12.71 -1.92 -2.54
N GLY A 262 -13.12 -1.10 -1.57
CA GLY A 262 -14.51 -1.01 -1.12
C GLY A 262 -14.91 -2.07 -0.10
N VAL A 263 -14.01 -2.47 0.80
CA VAL A 263 -14.33 -3.30 1.95
C VAL A 263 -14.84 -2.40 3.08
N ASP A 264 -16.15 -2.18 3.10
CA ASP A 264 -16.77 -1.28 4.08
C ASP A 264 -16.91 -1.90 5.47
N ASN A 265 -17.20 -3.20 5.51
CA ASN A 265 -17.41 -3.93 6.75
C ASN A 265 -16.41 -5.09 6.84
N ALA A 266 -15.61 -5.11 7.89
CA ALA A 266 -14.66 -6.18 8.14
C ALA A 266 -14.35 -6.32 9.63
N ARG A 267 -14.29 -7.57 10.07
CA ARG A 267 -13.73 -7.96 11.36
C ARG A 267 -12.25 -8.30 11.15
N ILE A 268 -11.37 -7.60 11.84
CA ILE A 268 -9.92 -7.76 11.68
C ILE A 268 -9.35 -8.35 12.97
N GLU A 269 -9.06 -9.64 12.95
CA GLU A 269 -8.51 -10.39 14.08
C GLU A 269 -6.99 -10.29 14.07
N ILE A 270 -6.40 -9.98 15.23
CA ILE A 270 -4.94 -9.87 15.41
C ILE A 270 -4.50 -10.82 16.51
N GLU A 271 -3.67 -11.77 16.14
CA GLU A 271 -2.94 -12.67 17.04
C GLU A 271 -1.47 -12.25 17.12
N GLY A 272 -0.86 -12.38 18.31
CA GLY A 272 0.56 -12.09 18.52
C GLY A 272 0.80 -10.61 18.84
N GLY A 273 1.79 -10.01 18.18
CA GLY A 273 2.20 -8.62 18.38
C GLY A 273 1.08 -7.61 18.11
N PRO A 274 1.19 -6.37 18.62
CA PRO A 274 0.16 -5.35 18.47
C PRO A 274 0.18 -4.65 17.10
N GLU A 275 1.22 -4.88 16.29
CA GLU A 275 1.43 -4.16 15.03
C GLU A 275 0.99 -5.00 13.83
N ILE A 276 0.29 -4.37 12.88
CA ILE A 276 -0.06 -5.01 11.61
C ILE A 276 1.24 -5.34 10.84
N PRO A 277 1.36 -6.57 10.26
CA PRO A 277 2.56 -6.97 9.53
C PRO A 277 2.93 -6.02 8.41
N ILE A 278 4.23 -5.72 8.29
CA ILE A 278 4.76 -4.82 7.26
C ILE A 278 4.80 -5.46 5.88
N ILE A 279 4.83 -6.80 5.81
CA ILE A 279 4.92 -7.62 4.59
C ILE A 279 6.15 -7.26 3.73
N ASP A 280 5.96 -6.40 2.74
CA ASP A 280 6.98 -5.92 1.81
C ASP A 280 7.12 -4.38 1.87
N GLY A 281 6.52 -3.76 2.90
CA GLY A 281 6.46 -2.32 3.11
C GLY A 281 5.46 -1.57 2.24
N SER A 282 4.67 -2.28 1.41
CA SER A 282 3.58 -1.70 0.62
C SER A 282 2.22 -2.27 1.04
N ALA A 283 1.15 -1.87 0.35
CA ALA A 283 -0.17 -2.46 0.52
C ALA A 283 -0.44 -3.64 -0.45
N MET A 284 0.54 -4.04 -1.27
CA MET A 284 0.32 -5.02 -2.33
C MET A 284 -0.15 -6.37 -1.81
N GLY A 285 0.45 -6.88 -0.73
CA GLY A 285 0.03 -8.14 -0.12
C GLY A 285 -1.46 -8.14 0.23
N TRP A 286 -1.94 -7.06 0.85
CA TRP A 286 -3.37 -6.88 1.16
C TRP A 286 -4.24 -6.81 -0.10
N CYS A 287 -3.78 -6.08 -1.14
CA CYS A 287 -4.49 -5.98 -2.42
C CYS A 287 -4.69 -7.34 -3.09
N VAL A 288 -3.67 -8.20 -3.06
CA VAL A 288 -3.72 -9.56 -3.63
C VAL A 288 -4.73 -10.42 -2.88
N GLU A 289 -4.70 -10.41 -1.55
CA GLU A 289 -5.60 -11.22 -0.73
C GLU A 289 -7.07 -10.77 -0.89
N ILE A 290 -7.35 -9.46 -0.88
CA ILE A 290 -8.70 -8.92 -1.10
C ILE A 290 -9.23 -9.30 -2.48
N HIS A 291 -8.38 -9.20 -3.51
CA HIS A 291 -8.74 -9.61 -4.86
C HIS A 291 -9.08 -11.10 -4.93
N ARG A 292 -8.21 -11.96 -4.36
CA ARG A 292 -8.39 -13.41 -4.33
C ARG A 292 -9.71 -13.82 -3.69
N VAL A 293 -10.01 -13.29 -2.50
CA VAL A 293 -11.25 -13.69 -1.80
C VAL A 293 -12.50 -13.02 -2.37
N GLY A 294 -12.34 -11.88 -3.05
CA GLY A 294 -13.43 -11.13 -3.66
C GLY A 294 -14.40 -10.48 -2.67
N LEU A 295 -15.33 -9.68 -3.21
CA LEU A 295 -16.33 -8.93 -2.44
C LEU A 295 -17.76 -9.41 -2.68
N ARG A 296 -18.60 -9.14 -1.69
CA ARG A 296 -20.05 -9.26 -1.78
C ARG A 296 -20.72 -8.09 -1.06
N LEU A 297 -22.02 -7.94 -1.29
CA LEU A 297 -22.83 -7.01 -0.53
C LEU A 297 -22.89 -7.44 0.94
N ALA A 298 -22.68 -6.50 1.84
CA ALA A 298 -22.87 -6.72 3.26
C ALA A 298 -24.37 -6.78 3.56
N THR A 299 -24.76 -7.71 4.43
CA THR A 299 -26.14 -7.87 4.89
C THR A 299 -26.16 -7.85 6.41
N ASN A 300 -27.26 -7.39 6.97
CA ASN A 300 -27.47 -7.39 8.41
C ASN A 300 -28.86 -8.00 8.68
N PRO A 301 -28.98 -9.17 9.34
CA PRO A 301 -30.26 -9.85 9.55
C PRO A 301 -31.32 -8.98 10.26
N GLN A 302 -30.88 -8.02 11.07
CA GLN A 302 -31.75 -7.06 11.75
C GLN A 302 -32.32 -6.00 10.78
N HIS A 303 -31.66 -5.76 9.65
CA HIS A 303 -32.07 -4.81 8.61
C HIS A 303 -32.43 -5.56 7.32
N LYS A 304 -33.73 -5.63 7.02
CA LYS A 304 -34.26 -6.36 5.85
C LYS A 304 -33.78 -5.80 4.50
N GLU A 305 -33.28 -4.57 4.45
CA GLU A 305 -32.80 -3.91 3.24
C GLU A 305 -31.29 -3.76 3.23
N LYS A 306 -30.70 -3.81 2.04
CA LYS A 306 -29.27 -3.54 1.81
C LYS A 306 -28.98 -2.08 2.18
N MET A 307 -27.96 -1.86 3.03
CA MET A 307 -27.58 -0.52 3.45
C MET A 307 -26.83 0.21 2.32
N ARG A 308 -27.23 1.46 2.06
CA ARG A 308 -26.51 2.34 1.14
C ARG A 308 -25.15 2.68 1.73
N ARG A 309 -24.13 2.70 0.88
CA ARG A 309 -22.82 3.27 1.21
C ARG A 309 -22.94 4.79 1.09
N LEU A 310 -22.66 5.51 2.18
CA LEU A 310 -22.63 6.97 2.16
C LEU A 310 -21.18 7.45 2.02
N GLN A 311 -21.02 8.69 1.57
CA GLN A 311 -19.73 9.39 1.46
C GLN A 311 -19.87 10.79 2.04
N LEU A 312 -18.81 11.28 2.66
CA LEU A 312 -18.75 12.63 3.21
C LEU A 312 -18.57 13.64 2.06
N VAL A 313 -19.38 14.69 2.01
CA VAL A 313 -19.31 15.74 0.99
C VAL A 313 -19.19 17.13 1.65
N PRO A 314 -18.04 17.44 2.28
CA PRO A 314 -17.84 18.71 2.97
C PRO A 314 -18.04 19.89 2.03
N LYS A 315 -18.72 20.94 2.50
CA LYS A 315 -19.08 22.11 1.67
C LYS A 315 -18.12 23.29 1.77
N GLN A 316 -17.21 23.25 2.73
CA GLN A 316 -16.27 24.33 3.00
C GLN A 316 -14.84 23.81 2.92
N PRO A 317 -13.87 24.65 2.50
CA PRO A 317 -12.47 24.31 2.62
C PRO A 317 -12.07 24.11 4.09
N VAL A 318 -11.17 23.15 4.33
CA VAL A 318 -10.59 22.86 5.65
C VAL A 318 -9.09 22.73 5.49
N THR A 319 -8.31 23.42 6.32
CA THR A 319 -6.85 23.36 6.28
C THR A 319 -6.28 23.18 7.67
N VAL A 320 -5.38 22.22 7.83
CA VAL A 320 -4.50 22.08 9.00
C VAL A 320 -3.06 22.23 8.54
N ARG A 321 -2.24 22.93 9.33
CA ARG A 321 -0.86 23.26 8.98
C ARG A 321 0.06 23.24 10.20
N GLU A 322 1.24 22.66 10.03
CA GLU A 322 2.33 22.69 11.00
C GLU A 322 3.64 23.05 10.32
N GLY A 323 4.22 24.20 10.67
CA GLY A 323 5.38 24.72 9.98
C GLY A 323 5.12 24.93 8.48
N ASP A 324 5.88 24.26 7.63
CA ASP A 324 5.70 24.24 6.17
C ASP A 324 4.92 23.02 5.65
N ALA A 325 4.52 22.09 6.53
CA ALA A 325 3.66 20.95 6.20
C ALA A 325 2.18 21.32 6.34
N PHE A 326 1.33 20.79 5.45
CA PHE A 326 -0.11 21.04 5.51
C PHE A 326 -0.93 19.90 4.91
N VAL A 327 -2.20 19.84 5.31
CA VAL A 327 -3.27 19.11 4.61
C VAL A 327 -4.43 20.07 4.42
N SER A 328 -4.93 20.18 3.19
CA SER A 328 -6.05 21.05 2.82
C SER A 328 -7.10 20.28 2.03
N PHE A 329 -8.36 20.58 2.28
CA PHE A 329 -9.50 20.11 1.52
C PHE A 329 -10.15 21.26 0.77
N PHE A 330 -10.53 21.01 -0.48
CA PHE A 330 -11.30 21.90 -1.32
C PHE A 330 -12.55 21.16 -1.81
N PRO A 331 -13.76 21.73 -1.66
CA PRO A 331 -14.97 21.10 -2.20
C PRO A 331 -14.90 20.94 -3.72
N GLU A 332 -15.10 19.71 -4.19
CA GLU A 332 -15.26 19.35 -5.62
C GLU A 332 -16.35 18.28 -5.77
N ASP A 333 -16.72 17.93 -7.00
CA ASP A 333 -17.77 16.94 -7.29
C ASP A 333 -17.25 15.49 -7.29
N THR A 334 -15.93 15.29 -7.29
CA THR A 334 -15.26 13.98 -7.30
C THR A 334 -14.25 13.88 -6.18
N VAL A 335 -13.85 12.65 -5.85
CA VAL A 335 -12.73 12.41 -4.92
C VAL A 335 -11.42 12.62 -5.68
N ARG A 336 -10.53 13.45 -5.13
CA ARG A 336 -9.18 13.64 -5.65
C ARG A 336 -8.20 13.79 -4.51
N LEU A 337 -7.06 13.13 -4.60
CA LEU A 337 -5.98 13.24 -3.63
C LEU A 337 -4.72 13.71 -4.35
N THR A 338 -4.02 14.69 -3.77
CA THR A 338 -2.70 15.13 -4.22
C THR A 338 -1.75 15.17 -3.04
N TYR A 339 -0.57 14.59 -3.22
CA TYR A 339 0.45 14.53 -2.19
C TYR A 339 1.76 15.11 -2.72
N GLY A 340 2.46 15.88 -1.90
CA GLY A 340 3.81 16.35 -2.20
C GLY A 340 4.79 16.14 -1.06
N ILE A 341 6.04 15.85 -1.42
CA ILE A 341 7.16 15.70 -0.47
C ILE A 341 8.36 16.56 -0.91
N ASP A 342 9.23 16.91 0.03
CA ASP A 342 10.49 17.63 -0.22
C ASP A 342 11.62 17.06 0.64
N HIS A 343 12.37 16.12 0.07
CA HIS A 343 13.56 15.51 0.65
C HIS A 343 14.86 16.00 -0.01
N LYS A 344 14.81 17.07 -0.81
CA LYS A 344 15.96 17.47 -1.67
C LYS A 344 17.28 17.67 -0.93
N ASN A 345 17.22 18.07 0.34
CA ASN A 345 18.39 18.42 1.14
C ASN A 345 19.00 17.19 1.82
N GLU A 346 18.18 16.18 2.11
CA GLU A 346 18.56 14.98 2.87
C GLU A 346 18.72 13.73 2.00
N ALA A 347 17.90 13.61 0.95
CA ALA A 347 18.02 12.59 -0.10
C ALA A 347 17.72 13.19 -1.49
N PRO A 348 18.73 13.77 -2.18
CA PRO A 348 18.57 14.32 -3.52
C PRO A 348 17.92 13.39 -4.56
N ILE A 349 18.12 12.07 -4.45
CA ILE A 349 17.46 11.07 -5.31
C ILE A 349 15.93 11.05 -5.15
N ILE A 350 15.44 11.26 -3.92
CA ILE A 350 14.01 11.39 -3.65
C ILE A 350 13.56 12.78 -4.12
N GLY A 351 14.32 13.82 -3.74
CA GLY A 351 14.12 15.16 -4.23
C GLY A 351 12.76 15.74 -3.82
N LYS A 352 12.15 16.50 -4.72
CA LYS A 352 10.78 17.00 -4.57
C LYS A 352 9.87 16.21 -5.50
N GLN A 353 8.78 15.69 -4.96
CA GLN A 353 7.85 14.90 -5.73
C GLN A 353 6.43 15.39 -5.48
N TRP A 354 5.59 15.29 -6.50
CA TRP A 354 4.16 15.52 -6.42
C TRP A 354 3.46 14.38 -7.16
N PHE A 355 2.42 13.84 -6.56
CA PHE A 355 1.59 12.80 -7.16
C PHE A 355 0.13 13.12 -6.91
N SER A 356 -0.71 12.93 -7.93
CA SER A 356 -2.15 13.14 -7.85
C SER A 356 -2.86 11.91 -8.38
N TRP A 357 -3.93 11.51 -7.69
CA TRP A 357 -4.73 10.35 -8.03
C TRP A 357 -6.21 10.60 -7.71
N ALA A 358 -7.08 10.18 -8.61
CA ALA A 358 -8.53 10.17 -8.41
C ALA A 358 -9.10 8.81 -8.85
N PRO A 359 -9.90 8.13 -8.01
CA PRO A 359 -10.43 6.78 -8.29
C PRO A 359 -11.28 6.71 -9.56
N ASP A 360 -11.93 7.81 -9.95
CA ASP A 360 -12.82 7.86 -11.12
C ASP A 360 -12.08 8.28 -12.42
N GLU A 361 -10.85 8.79 -12.31
CA GLU A 361 -10.09 9.36 -13.45
C GLU A 361 -8.84 8.54 -13.81
N ASP A 362 -8.18 7.96 -12.81
CA ASP A 362 -6.90 7.27 -12.95
C ASP A 362 -7.04 5.73 -12.90
N GLU A 363 -5.93 5.04 -13.15
CA GLU A 363 -5.82 3.60 -12.98
C GLU A 363 -6.09 3.18 -11.53
N HIS A 364 -6.57 1.95 -11.35
CA HIS A 364 -7.00 1.49 -10.05
C HIS A 364 -5.84 1.50 -9.01
N TYR A 365 -6.19 1.72 -7.75
CA TYR A 365 -5.27 1.86 -6.62
C TYR A 365 -4.16 0.79 -6.58
N ARG A 366 -4.52 -0.47 -6.83
CA ARG A 366 -3.59 -1.61 -6.82
C ARG A 366 -2.43 -1.50 -7.83
N TRP A 367 -2.52 -0.68 -8.88
CA TRP A 367 -1.46 -0.48 -9.87
C TRP A 367 -0.68 0.80 -9.62
N GLU A 368 -1.34 1.82 -9.10
CA GLU A 368 -0.76 3.15 -8.93
C GLU A 368 -0.15 3.36 -7.55
N ILE A 369 -0.80 2.88 -6.49
CA ILE A 369 -0.47 3.25 -5.10
C ILE A 369 -0.14 2.01 -4.27
N GLY A 370 -0.95 0.96 -4.37
CA GLY A 370 -0.80 -0.28 -3.60
C GLY A 370 0.62 -0.88 -3.57
N PRO A 371 1.39 -0.88 -4.68
CA PRO A 371 2.74 -1.45 -4.70
C PRO A 371 3.83 -0.53 -4.17
N ALA A 372 3.55 0.74 -3.85
CA ALA A 372 4.56 1.68 -3.39
C ALA A 372 5.01 1.37 -1.96
N ARG A 373 6.30 1.04 -1.82
CA ARG A 373 6.87 0.66 -0.52
C ARG A 373 7.28 1.86 0.32
N MET A 374 7.39 1.62 1.62
CA MET A 374 7.98 2.58 2.54
C MET A 374 9.37 2.97 2.08
N TYR A 375 9.85 4.12 2.54
CA TYR A 375 11.15 4.61 2.16
C TYR A 375 11.89 5.24 3.34
N ALA A 376 13.20 5.37 3.18
CA ALA A 376 14.04 6.12 4.09
C ALA A 376 14.98 7.03 3.30
N ALA A 377 15.16 8.26 3.80
CA ALA A 377 16.07 9.21 3.18
C ALA A 377 17.53 8.73 3.19
N SER A 378 17.93 7.98 4.22
CA SER A 378 19.26 7.38 4.30
C SER A 378 19.33 6.16 5.23
N LEU A 379 20.45 5.43 5.18
CA LEU A 379 20.75 4.36 6.14
C LEU A 379 20.96 4.90 7.56
N GLU A 380 21.58 6.06 7.70
CA GLU A 380 21.79 6.71 8.99
C GLU A 380 20.46 7.07 9.66
N TYR A 381 19.47 7.51 8.88
CA TYR A 381 18.11 7.73 9.39
C TYR A 381 17.50 6.44 9.94
N LEU A 382 17.61 5.32 9.20
CA LEU A 382 17.12 4.01 9.66
C LEU A 382 17.85 3.53 10.93
N TYR A 383 19.17 3.72 11.01
CA TYR A 383 19.92 3.40 12.22
C TYR A 383 19.49 4.24 13.41
N GLY A 384 19.29 5.54 13.22
CA GLY A 384 18.75 6.43 14.25
C GLY A 384 17.37 6.00 14.74
N MET A 385 16.48 5.61 13.81
CA MET A 385 15.17 5.05 14.15
C MET A 385 15.28 3.75 14.96
N ARG A 386 16.22 2.89 14.58
CA ARG A 386 16.50 1.64 15.32
C ARG A 386 17.01 1.89 16.73
N ASP A 387 17.94 2.83 16.89
CA ASP A 387 18.48 3.22 18.19
C ASP A 387 17.40 3.87 19.07
N ALA A 388 16.42 4.54 18.46
CA ALA A 388 15.24 5.09 19.15
C ALA A 388 14.17 4.02 19.47
N GLY A 389 14.39 2.75 19.12
CA GLY A 389 13.48 1.66 19.43
C GLY A 389 12.39 1.38 18.40
N PHE A 390 12.53 1.93 17.19
CA PHE A 390 11.65 1.70 16.04
C PHE A 390 12.33 0.82 14.98
N VAL A 391 11.62 0.43 13.91
CA VAL A 391 12.19 -0.37 12.80
C VAL A 391 12.90 -1.65 13.30
N LYS A 392 12.43 -2.25 14.40
CA LYS A 392 13.03 -3.45 15.00
C LYS A 392 12.85 -4.69 14.14
N GLY A 393 11.78 -4.75 13.34
CA GLY A 393 11.52 -5.80 12.36
C GLY A 393 12.47 -5.76 11.16
N GLY A 394 13.22 -4.66 10.99
CA GLY A 394 14.13 -4.45 9.89
C GLY A 394 13.46 -3.85 8.65
N ALA A 395 14.28 -3.27 7.78
CA ALA A 395 13.83 -2.57 6.58
C ALA A 395 14.15 -3.32 5.27
N VAL A 396 14.90 -4.42 5.34
CA VAL A 396 15.34 -5.18 4.15
C VAL A 396 14.13 -5.78 3.43
N GLY A 397 14.03 -5.53 2.12
CA GLY A 397 12.90 -5.96 1.30
C GLY A 397 11.60 -5.19 1.56
N CYS A 398 11.56 -4.33 2.58
CA CYS A 398 10.39 -3.53 2.95
C CYS A 398 10.54 -2.05 2.59
N ALA A 399 11.75 -1.51 2.63
CA ALA A 399 11.99 -0.10 2.35
C ALA A 399 12.90 0.12 1.13
N ILE A 400 12.58 1.14 0.33
CA ILE A 400 13.56 1.73 -0.60
C ILE A 400 14.37 2.81 0.13
N ILE A 401 15.68 2.85 -0.12
CA ILE A 401 16.58 3.67 0.69
C ILE A 401 17.34 4.63 -0.22
N GLY A 402 17.23 5.92 0.09
CA GLY A 402 18.02 6.97 -0.54
C GLY A 402 19.50 6.88 -0.13
N PHE A 403 20.38 7.19 -1.07
CA PHE A 403 21.82 7.29 -0.83
C PHE A 403 22.38 8.46 -1.63
N GLY A 404 22.18 9.67 -1.10
CA GLY A 404 22.54 10.90 -1.81
C GLY A 404 21.73 11.06 -3.10
N ASP A 405 22.40 11.03 -4.25
CA ASP A 405 21.83 11.19 -5.59
C ASP A 405 21.47 9.88 -6.30
N ARG A 406 21.49 8.75 -5.58
CA ARG A 406 21.09 7.44 -6.09
C ARG A 406 20.33 6.60 -5.06
N TRP A 407 19.64 5.58 -5.52
CA TRP A 407 19.06 4.54 -4.66
C TRP A 407 20.14 3.59 -4.14
N TYR A 408 19.97 3.08 -2.92
CA TYR A 408 20.85 2.06 -2.35
C TYR A 408 20.79 0.75 -3.16
N GLU A 409 19.57 0.30 -3.49
CA GLU A 409 19.29 -0.88 -4.33
C GLU A 409 18.40 -0.46 -5.52
N PRO A 410 18.98 0.12 -6.59
CA PRO A 410 18.20 0.72 -7.67
C PRO A 410 17.31 -0.29 -8.41
N ASP A 411 17.79 -1.52 -8.57
CA ASP A 411 17.06 -2.59 -9.29
C ASP A 411 15.80 -3.05 -8.55
N GLN A 412 15.66 -2.70 -7.26
CA GLN A 412 14.47 -3.03 -6.49
C GLN A 412 13.37 -1.96 -6.61
N VAL A 413 13.68 -0.73 -7.02
CA VAL A 413 12.72 0.39 -7.01
C VAL A 413 11.65 0.18 -8.09
N ARG A 414 10.39 0.20 -7.67
CA ARG A 414 9.20 -0.12 -8.47
C ARG A 414 8.73 1.08 -9.28
N TYR A 415 8.80 2.27 -8.68
CA TYR A 415 8.52 3.54 -9.34
C TYR A 415 9.70 4.51 -9.15
N PRO A 416 10.71 4.45 -10.04
CA PRO A 416 11.97 5.18 -9.86
C PRO A 416 11.83 6.69 -9.67
N ASP A 417 10.76 7.27 -10.23
CA ASP A 417 10.53 8.72 -10.23
C ASP A 417 9.68 9.20 -9.04
N ASP A 418 8.82 8.35 -8.47
CA ASP A 418 7.75 8.78 -7.55
C ASP A 418 7.26 7.71 -6.54
N GLU A 419 7.97 6.58 -6.33
CA GLU A 419 7.59 5.57 -5.31
C GLU A 419 7.42 6.15 -3.89
N PRO A 420 8.31 7.06 -3.40
CA PRO A 420 8.14 7.67 -2.08
C PRO A 420 6.83 8.45 -1.91
N VAL A 421 6.48 9.33 -2.86
CA VAL A 421 5.25 10.13 -2.75
C VAL A 421 3.97 9.29 -2.94
N ARG A 422 4.04 8.19 -3.70
CA ARG A 422 2.96 7.21 -3.78
C ARG A 422 2.76 6.47 -2.45
N HIS A 423 3.84 6.19 -1.72
CA HIS A 423 3.74 5.60 -0.39
C HIS A 423 3.13 6.57 0.64
N GLU A 424 3.45 7.86 0.58
CA GLU A 424 2.77 8.86 1.42
C GLU A 424 1.28 8.98 1.08
N MET A 425 0.93 8.86 -0.21
CA MET A 425 -0.47 8.79 -0.65
C MET A 425 -1.20 7.57 -0.05
N LEU A 426 -0.56 6.40 -0.04
CA LEU A 426 -1.05 5.19 0.63
C LEU A 426 -1.31 5.45 2.12
N GLY A 427 -0.36 6.09 2.81
CA GLY A 427 -0.50 6.49 4.21
C GLY A 427 -1.70 7.41 4.44
N LEU A 428 -1.81 8.49 3.67
CA LEU A 428 -2.92 9.43 3.72
C LEU A 428 -4.27 8.74 3.50
N MET A 429 -4.38 7.88 2.48
CA MET A 429 -5.60 7.12 2.21
C MET A 429 -6.00 6.23 3.39
N GLY A 430 -5.01 5.55 4.00
CA GLY A 430 -5.23 4.75 5.19
C GLY A 430 -5.76 5.57 6.37
N ASP A 431 -5.19 6.74 6.63
CA ASP A 431 -5.61 7.61 7.72
C ASP A 431 -7.00 8.23 7.48
N LEU A 432 -7.25 8.74 6.27
CA LEU A 432 -8.57 9.28 5.91
C LEU A 432 -9.66 8.22 5.96
N SER A 433 -9.31 6.95 5.72
CA SER A 433 -10.25 5.85 5.82
C SER A 433 -10.86 5.69 7.22
N LEU A 434 -10.27 6.28 8.26
CA LEU A 434 -10.85 6.29 9.62
C LEU A 434 -12.13 7.13 9.71
N LEU A 435 -12.45 7.94 8.69
CA LEU A 435 -13.76 8.62 8.58
C LEU A 435 -14.89 7.68 8.11
N ALA A 436 -14.59 6.43 7.77
CA ALA A 436 -15.52 5.42 7.24
C ALA A 436 -16.46 4.81 8.30
N GLU A 437 -17.01 5.63 9.19
CA GLU A 437 -17.84 5.16 10.29
C GLU A 437 -19.05 4.36 9.80
N ASN A 438 -19.34 3.25 10.48
CA ASN A 438 -20.51 2.39 10.23
C ASN A 438 -20.62 1.87 8.78
N GLY A 439 -19.49 1.60 8.13
CA GLY A 439 -19.44 1.02 6.79
C GLY A 439 -19.69 2.02 5.65
N ASN A 440 -19.42 3.30 5.90
CA ASN A 440 -19.45 4.33 4.87
C ASN A 440 -18.07 4.50 4.21
N ALA A 441 -17.98 5.32 3.16
CA ALA A 441 -16.72 5.70 2.55
C ALA A 441 -15.94 6.65 3.47
N GLY A 442 -14.64 6.42 3.64
CA GLY A 442 -13.78 7.31 4.42
C GLY A 442 -13.22 8.46 3.60
N LEU A 443 -13.02 8.28 2.29
CA LEU A 443 -12.52 9.36 1.44
C LEU A 443 -13.60 10.44 1.22
N PRO A 444 -13.32 11.72 1.55
CA PRO A 444 -14.27 12.79 1.33
C PRO A 444 -14.35 13.15 -0.16
N VAL A 445 -15.55 13.46 -0.62
CA VAL A 445 -15.78 13.99 -1.97
C VAL A 445 -15.30 15.44 -2.02
N GLY A 446 -14.28 15.67 -2.82
CA GLY A 446 -13.53 16.90 -2.96
C GLY A 446 -12.06 16.61 -3.21
N HIS A 447 -11.26 17.67 -3.21
CA HIS A 447 -9.82 17.58 -3.44
C HIS A 447 -9.05 17.75 -2.13
N VAL A 448 -8.39 16.69 -1.68
CA VAL A 448 -7.42 16.73 -0.57
C VAL A 448 -6.02 16.96 -1.14
N VAL A 449 -5.33 17.97 -0.65
CA VAL A 449 -3.93 18.29 -0.97
C VAL A 449 -3.10 18.24 0.31
N ALA A 450 -2.16 17.30 0.37
CA ALA A 450 -1.20 17.15 1.44
C ALA A 450 0.22 17.50 0.96
N TYR A 451 1.01 18.12 1.82
CA TYR A 451 2.41 18.43 1.55
C TYR A 451 3.23 18.25 2.81
N LYS A 452 4.24 17.38 2.76
CA LYS A 452 5.13 17.01 3.87
C LYS A 452 4.38 16.65 5.17
N ALA A 453 3.14 16.18 5.05
CA ALA A 453 2.35 15.82 6.22
C ALA A 453 2.84 14.47 6.76
N ASP A 454 2.73 14.26 8.06
CA ASP A 454 2.90 12.95 8.66
C ASP A 454 1.53 12.41 9.10
N HIS A 455 1.52 11.19 9.67
CA HIS A 455 0.30 10.57 10.16
C HIS A 455 -0.41 11.43 11.21
N ASP A 456 0.33 12.09 12.10
CA ASP A 456 -0.27 12.98 13.10
C ASP A 456 -1.00 14.16 12.44
N LEU A 457 -0.42 14.79 11.42
CA LEU A 457 -1.09 15.85 10.66
C LEU A 457 -2.27 15.33 9.83
N HIS A 458 -2.21 14.10 9.30
CA HIS A 458 -3.35 13.46 8.66
C HIS A 458 -4.52 13.27 9.63
N ILE A 459 -4.26 12.79 10.85
CA ILE A 459 -5.28 12.59 11.89
C ILE A 459 -5.87 13.92 12.35
N LYS A 460 -5.03 14.94 12.61
CA LYS A 460 -5.52 16.29 12.94
C LYS A 460 -6.43 16.86 11.85
N PHE A 461 -6.08 16.61 10.58
CA PHE A 461 -6.92 16.98 9.46
C PHE A 461 -8.23 16.18 9.40
N ALA A 462 -8.19 14.86 9.61
CA ALA A 462 -9.39 14.03 9.65
C ALA A 462 -10.35 14.49 10.77
N GLN A 463 -9.83 14.79 11.97
CA GLN A 463 -10.63 15.35 13.07
C GLN A 463 -11.23 16.71 12.70
N ALA A 464 -10.42 17.62 12.15
CA ALA A 464 -10.90 18.94 11.74
C ALA A 464 -12.00 18.82 10.66
N LEU A 465 -11.89 17.84 9.76
CA LEU A 465 -12.90 17.59 8.74
C LEU A 465 -14.18 17.02 9.35
N GLN A 466 -14.08 16.05 10.26
CA GLN A 466 -15.20 15.47 11.00
C GLN A 466 -15.96 16.57 11.79
N ASP A 467 -15.23 17.44 12.50
CA ASP A 467 -15.79 18.55 13.28
C ASP A 467 -16.47 19.62 12.41
N SER A 468 -15.99 19.79 11.17
CA SER A 468 -16.54 20.75 10.21
C SER A 468 -17.80 20.26 9.50
N CYS A 469 -18.11 18.96 9.62
CA CYS A 469 -19.20 18.32 8.92
C CYS A 469 -20.33 17.91 9.88
N THR A 470 -21.51 17.70 9.30
CA THR A 470 -22.67 17.16 10.00
C THR A 470 -23.19 15.94 9.27
N ARG A 471 -24.15 15.22 9.88
CA ARG A 471 -24.88 14.13 9.20
C ARG A 471 -25.54 14.56 7.89
N ALA A 472 -25.84 15.84 7.69
CA ALA A 472 -26.42 16.35 6.45
C ALA A 472 -25.41 16.38 5.28
N ASP A 473 -24.12 16.30 5.58
CA ASP A 473 -23.05 16.28 4.58
C ASP A 473 -22.75 14.87 4.06
N LEU A 474 -23.41 13.84 4.61
CA LEU A 474 -23.37 12.48 4.09
C LEU A 474 -24.35 12.32 2.92
N THR A 475 -23.84 11.90 1.78
CA THR A 475 -24.65 11.60 0.59
C THR A 475 -24.45 10.14 0.18
N ALA A 476 -25.46 9.50 -0.39
CA ALA A 476 -25.28 8.17 -0.98
C ALA A 476 -24.22 8.23 -2.09
N VAL A 477 -23.31 7.25 -2.10
CA VAL A 477 -22.32 7.09 -3.17
C VAL A 477 -23.06 6.97 -4.50
N LYS A 478 -22.79 7.92 -5.41
CA LYS A 478 -23.27 7.85 -6.79
C LYS A 478 -22.20 7.11 -7.59
N LEU A 479 -22.55 5.97 -8.17
CA LEU A 479 -21.68 5.36 -9.17
C LEU A 479 -21.61 6.29 -10.37
N ALA A 480 -20.40 6.57 -10.86
CA ALA A 480 -20.25 7.20 -12.17
C ALA A 480 -20.99 6.32 -13.20
N ALA A 481 -21.84 6.93 -14.03
CA ALA A 481 -22.49 6.21 -15.12
C ALA A 481 -21.39 5.62 -16.01
N HIS A 482 -21.32 4.28 -16.08
CA HIS A 482 -20.28 3.58 -16.81
C HIS A 482 -20.31 3.90 -18.30
#